data_AF-A0AAD5LTC3-F1
#
_entry.id   AF-A0AAD5LTC3-F1
#
_cell.length_a   1.000
_cell.length_b   1.000
_cell.length_c   1.000
_cell.angle_alpha   90.00
_cell.angle_beta   90.00
_cell.angle_gamma   90.00
#
_symmetry.space_group_name_H-M   'P 1'
#
loop_
_entity.id
_entity.type
_entity.pdbx_description
1 polymer ?
#
loop_
_entity_poly.entity_id
_entity_poly.type
_entity_poly.pdbx_seq_one_letter_code
_entity_poly.pdbx_strand_id
1 'polypeptide(L)'
;MSPVAFALSWLSILVLHAACSLYFALVGRLYWTMPGTYLDICLDYYQLGMKNTHYTTLSIVHIAIASAHGAAGAVMLLMSLWRRRLMFAPWNEDSGALSPTESVLEQALESTDQPVGGMARWRARSRRVVDALFGRRGVFGVESQFFDLLLIVRETTELSLQTVQAYRMSLYLPRVWLNRGYIALLVANCWLTPMIDHVVRRDAMRRRLLVLCCDSLLDLIVAVGIPVVLLATYLPDYDAKVTGFPIAFWYNDAWMVNVKNEFQLLLVASWSDLASRVVFSLGLLGCLDSIKDLIRVRSVPSSAAVAPSHVAALTREEQNPAQGPSLSDLGGLSVVPIVPSKQAPHPGKRFTSSVRFLQAFARSRRLHRGFHALLIAWGLVVLGLHLHAETQRDLDGQCLTQLRPWLRAKPSCALLLLDCAQNGIGGLAAETTELWSISDPASVYRIYAFDLINCRYNDTLFYPLRFEDQWSALT
;
A
#
# COMPACT_ATOMS: atom_id res chain seq x y z
N MET A 1 -21.27 19.22 -4.35
CA MET A 1 -20.60 18.59 -5.52
C MET A 1 -21.66 18.31 -6.58
N SER A 2 -21.37 18.35 -7.89
CA SER A 2 -22.39 18.03 -8.91
C SER A 2 -22.76 16.53 -8.87
N PRO A 3 -23.99 16.13 -9.26
CA PRO A 3 -24.39 14.72 -9.31
C PRO A 3 -23.48 13.87 -10.20
N VAL A 4 -23.05 14.42 -11.33
CA VAL A 4 -22.13 13.75 -12.27
C VAL A 4 -20.78 13.48 -11.63
N ALA A 5 -20.19 14.49 -10.96
CA ALA A 5 -18.91 14.30 -10.27
C ALA A 5 -19.02 13.26 -9.15
N PHE A 6 -20.15 13.21 -8.43
CA PHE A 6 -20.38 12.18 -7.41
C PHE A 6 -20.48 10.79 -8.02
N ALA A 7 -21.21 10.63 -9.12
CA ALA A 7 -21.32 9.36 -9.83
C ALA A 7 -19.97 8.88 -10.37
N LEU A 8 -19.16 9.77 -10.93
CA LEU A 8 -17.82 9.45 -11.42
C LEU A 8 -16.90 9.02 -10.27
N SER A 9 -16.89 9.72 -9.13
CA SER A 9 -16.09 9.32 -7.98
C SER A 9 -16.56 7.98 -7.40
N TRP A 10 -17.87 7.76 -7.35
CA TRP A 10 -18.45 6.49 -6.92
C TRP A 10 -17.99 5.33 -7.81
N LEU A 11 -18.10 5.50 -9.12
CA LEU A 11 -17.68 4.49 -10.10
C LEU A 11 -16.17 4.25 -10.01
N SER A 12 -15.38 5.31 -9.90
CA SER A 12 -13.92 5.21 -9.80
C SER A 12 -13.51 4.37 -8.58
N ILE A 13 -14.07 4.67 -7.41
CA ILE A 13 -13.75 3.94 -6.17
C ILE A 13 -14.21 2.47 -6.26
N LEU A 14 -15.36 2.22 -6.88
CA LEU A 14 -15.82 0.86 -7.12
C LEU A 14 -14.86 0.08 -8.03
N VAL A 15 -14.43 0.69 -9.14
CA VAL A 15 -13.48 0.10 -10.09
C VAL A 15 -12.15 -0.20 -9.39
N LEU A 16 -11.66 0.70 -8.53
CA LEU A 16 -10.43 0.49 -7.75
C LEU A 16 -10.59 -0.74 -6.82
N HIS A 17 -11.70 -0.85 -6.08
CA HIS A 17 -11.95 -2.04 -5.25
C HIS A 17 -12.05 -3.32 -6.08
N ALA A 18 -12.74 -3.28 -7.22
CA ALA A 18 -12.89 -4.44 -8.10
C ALA A 18 -11.54 -4.88 -8.70
N ALA A 19 -10.71 -3.94 -9.14
CA ALA A 19 -9.39 -4.21 -9.69
C ALA A 19 -8.48 -4.89 -8.65
N CYS A 20 -8.40 -4.35 -7.43
CA CYS A 20 -7.64 -4.96 -6.35
C CYS A 20 -8.18 -6.35 -6.00
N SER A 21 -9.50 -6.47 -5.81
CA SER A 21 -10.13 -7.73 -5.44
C SER A 21 -9.86 -8.82 -6.49
N LEU A 22 -10.03 -8.49 -7.78
CA LEU A 22 -9.75 -9.40 -8.87
C LEU A 22 -8.28 -9.81 -8.92
N TYR A 23 -7.36 -8.85 -8.86
CA TYR A 23 -5.93 -9.14 -8.90
C TYR A 23 -5.49 -10.07 -7.76
N PHE A 24 -5.81 -9.72 -6.52
CA PHE A 24 -5.43 -10.54 -5.37
C PHE A 24 -6.16 -11.89 -5.36
N ALA A 25 -7.39 -11.98 -5.87
CA ALA A 25 -8.08 -13.26 -6.01
C ALA A 25 -7.41 -14.17 -7.04
N LEU A 26 -6.96 -13.60 -8.18
CA LEU A 26 -6.24 -14.35 -9.21
C LEU A 26 -4.88 -14.84 -8.70
N VAL A 27 -4.12 -13.99 -8.01
CA VAL A 27 -2.84 -14.40 -7.40
C VAL A 27 -3.05 -15.46 -6.31
N GLY A 28 -4.06 -15.28 -5.46
CA GLY A 28 -4.43 -16.25 -4.43
C GLY A 28 -4.83 -17.61 -5.04
N ARG A 29 -5.61 -17.59 -6.12
CA ARG A 29 -5.98 -18.78 -6.88
C ARG A 29 -4.77 -19.42 -7.53
N LEU A 30 -3.87 -18.65 -8.12
CA LEU A 30 -2.63 -19.14 -8.72
C LEU A 30 -1.82 -19.96 -7.70
N TYR A 31 -1.57 -19.42 -6.51
CA TYR A 31 -0.87 -20.17 -5.44
C TYR A 31 -1.65 -21.39 -4.94
N TRP A 32 -2.99 -21.36 -4.99
CA TRP A 32 -3.80 -22.52 -4.61
C TRP A 32 -3.70 -23.67 -5.61
N THR A 33 -3.62 -23.36 -6.91
CA THR A 33 -3.64 -24.36 -7.99
C THR A 33 -2.26 -24.76 -8.48
N MET A 34 -1.22 -24.03 -8.10
CA MET A 34 0.16 -24.29 -8.49
C MET A 34 0.74 -25.62 -7.99
N PRO A 35 0.48 -26.10 -6.74
CA PRO A 35 1.10 -27.32 -6.24
C PRO A 35 0.91 -28.53 -7.17
N GLY A 36 2.01 -29.20 -7.50
CA GLY A 36 1.99 -30.41 -8.34
C GLY A 36 1.83 -30.16 -9.84
N THR A 37 1.83 -28.91 -10.29
CA THR A 37 1.92 -28.56 -11.72
C THR A 37 3.35 -28.65 -12.24
N TYR A 38 3.52 -28.70 -13.56
CA TYR A 38 4.86 -28.62 -14.15
C TYR A 38 5.54 -27.29 -13.82
N LEU A 39 4.77 -26.19 -13.79
CA LEU A 39 5.28 -24.89 -13.37
C LEU A 39 5.86 -24.94 -11.95
N ASP A 40 5.19 -25.59 -10.98
CA ASP A 40 5.70 -25.75 -9.61
C ASP A 40 7.05 -26.47 -9.58
N ILE A 41 7.19 -27.57 -10.32
CA ILE A 41 8.45 -28.31 -10.42
C ILE A 41 9.57 -27.40 -10.96
N CYS A 42 9.29 -26.62 -12.00
CA CYS A 42 10.28 -25.69 -12.55
C CYS A 42 10.62 -24.56 -11.57
N LEU A 43 9.62 -23.97 -10.90
CA LEU A 43 9.84 -22.89 -9.93
C LEU A 43 10.69 -23.37 -8.74
N ASP A 44 10.42 -24.56 -8.22
CA ASP A 44 11.22 -25.15 -7.13
C ASP A 44 12.64 -25.50 -7.60
N TYR A 45 12.78 -26.10 -8.79
CA TYR A 45 14.09 -26.43 -9.37
C TYR A 45 14.98 -25.18 -9.52
N TYR A 46 14.43 -24.09 -10.06
CA TYR A 46 15.17 -22.84 -10.27
C TYR A 46 15.16 -21.89 -9.06
N GLN A 47 14.61 -22.31 -7.92
CA GLN A 47 14.50 -21.52 -6.69
C GLN A 47 13.84 -20.14 -6.91
N LEU A 48 12.75 -20.13 -7.68
CA LEU A 48 12.00 -18.94 -8.04
C LEU A 48 10.83 -18.72 -7.06
N GLY A 49 10.90 -17.63 -6.30
CA GLY A 49 9.89 -17.33 -5.29
C GLY A 49 10.08 -18.17 -4.01
N MET A 50 9.07 -18.14 -3.15
CA MET A 50 9.04 -18.96 -1.93
C MET A 50 8.76 -20.44 -2.26
N LYS A 51 9.28 -21.33 -1.42
CA LYS A 51 9.06 -22.78 -1.55
C LYS A 51 7.58 -23.15 -1.52
N ASN A 52 7.24 -24.24 -2.22
CA ASN A 52 5.87 -24.74 -2.36
C ASN A 52 5.17 -25.06 -1.02
N THR A 53 5.92 -25.37 0.04
CA THR A 53 5.40 -25.58 1.40
C THR A 53 4.65 -24.35 1.95
N HIS A 54 4.91 -23.17 1.41
CA HIS A 54 4.28 -21.93 1.83
C HIS A 54 3.13 -21.46 0.92
N TYR A 55 2.87 -22.13 -0.22
CA TYR A 55 1.84 -21.69 -1.18
C TYR A 55 0.45 -21.59 -0.57
N THR A 56 0.07 -22.49 0.34
CA THR A 56 -1.20 -22.41 1.07
C THR A 56 -1.31 -21.11 1.87
N THR A 57 -0.26 -20.73 2.60
CA THR A 57 -0.22 -19.47 3.36
C THR A 57 -0.29 -18.27 2.42
N LEU A 58 0.48 -18.28 1.32
CA LEU A 58 0.45 -17.22 0.32
C LEU A 58 -0.95 -17.05 -0.28
N SER A 59 -1.60 -18.16 -0.64
CA SER A 59 -2.97 -18.17 -1.16
C SER A 59 -3.95 -17.56 -0.16
N ILE A 60 -3.94 -18.03 1.09
CA ILE A 60 -4.85 -17.54 2.15
C ILE A 60 -4.69 -16.03 2.35
N VAL A 61 -3.45 -15.52 2.40
CA VAL A 61 -3.20 -14.09 2.59
C VAL A 61 -3.75 -13.26 1.42
N HIS A 62 -3.51 -13.68 0.17
CA HIS A 62 -4.02 -12.96 -1.01
C HIS A 62 -5.55 -13.04 -1.10
N ILE A 63 -6.15 -14.19 -0.80
CA ILE A 63 -7.62 -14.34 -0.75
C ILE A 63 -8.24 -13.48 0.36
N ALA A 64 -7.58 -13.36 1.52
CA ALA A 64 -8.05 -12.50 2.60
C ALA A 64 -8.04 -11.01 2.17
N ILE A 65 -6.97 -10.56 1.53
CA ILE A 65 -6.88 -9.22 0.95
C ILE A 65 -7.98 -9.00 -0.12
N ALA A 66 -8.12 -9.95 -1.05
CA ALA A 66 -9.12 -9.90 -2.10
C ALA A 66 -10.54 -9.79 -1.53
N SER A 67 -10.82 -10.53 -0.46
CA SER A 67 -12.09 -10.52 0.26
C SER A 67 -12.35 -9.18 0.95
N ALA A 68 -11.33 -8.55 1.54
CA ALA A 68 -11.47 -7.23 2.15
C ALA A 68 -11.85 -6.15 1.11
N HIS A 69 -11.15 -6.10 -0.03
CA HIS A 69 -11.52 -5.18 -1.11
C HIS A 69 -12.88 -5.52 -1.73
N GLY A 70 -13.16 -6.81 -1.94
CA GLY A 70 -14.42 -7.30 -2.50
C GLY A 70 -15.62 -6.99 -1.61
N ALA A 71 -15.50 -7.19 -0.30
CA ALA A 71 -16.53 -6.85 0.68
C ALA A 71 -16.79 -5.34 0.71
N ALA A 72 -15.74 -4.50 0.69
CA ALA A 72 -15.88 -3.05 0.64
C ALA A 72 -16.63 -2.58 -0.63
N GLY A 73 -16.29 -3.14 -1.79
CA GLY A 73 -16.99 -2.87 -3.06
C GLY A 73 -18.42 -3.41 -3.08
N ALA A 74 -18.65 -4.61 -2.55
CA ALA A 74 -19.98 -5.23 -2.47
C ALA A 74 -20.93 -4.43 -1.56
N VAL A 75 -20.44 -3.94 -0.41
CA VAL A 75 -21.23 -3.06 0.47
C VAL A 75 -21.63 -1.78 -0.27
N MET A 76 -20.72 -1.16 -1.01
CA MET A 76 -21.04 0.02 -1.84
C MET A 76 -22.15 -0.29 -2.86
N LEU A 77 -22.03 -1.42 -3.58
CA LEU A 77 -22.98 -1.83 -4.61
C LEU A 77 -24.35 -2.18 -4.04
N LEU A 78 -24.40 -3.12 -3.09
CA LEU A 78 -25.64 -3.63 -2.51
C LEU A 78 -26.45 -2.51 -1.86
N MET A 79 -25.78 -1.61 -1.14
CA MET A 79 -26.45 -0.47 -0.51
C MET A 79 -26.99 0.51 -1.55
N SER A 80 -26.22 0.77 -2.61
CA SER A 80 -26.67 1.66 -3.68
C SER A 80 -27.89 1.11 -4.41
N LEU A 81 -27.93 -0.20 -4.64
CA LEU A 81 -29.08 -0.90 -5.23
C LEU A 81 -30.28 -0.87 -4.29
N TRP A 82 -30.08 -1.16 -3.00
CA TRP A 82 -31.16 -1.23 -2.02
C TRP A 82 -31.84 0.12 -1.80
N ARG A 83 -31.07 1.21 -1.71
CA ARG A 83 -31.61 2.57 -1.58
C ARG A 83 -31.96 3.22 -2.92
N ARG A 84 -31.71 2.55 -4.05
CA ARG A 84 -31.88 3.09 -5.42
C ARG A 84 -31.19 4.45 -5.61
N ARG A 85 -30.07 4.65 -4.93
CA ARG A 85 -29.27 5.88 -4.94
C ARG A 85 -27.81 5.52 -4.71
N LEU A 86 -26.89 6.18 -5.42
CA LEU A 86 -25.45 5.94 -5.24
C LEU A 86 -25.02 6.32 -3.81
N MET A 87 -24.43 5.36 -3.09
CA MET A 87 -23.96 5.52 -1.71
C MET A 87 -22.64 4.76 -1.50
N PHE A 88 -21.83 5.25 -0.55
CA PHE A 88 -20.51 4.67 -0.26
C PHE A 88 -20.51 3.62 0.86
N ALA A 89 -21.40 3.71 1.86
CA ALA A 89 -21.52 2.80 3.01
C ALA A 89 -22.59 3.35 4.00
N PRO A 90 -23.27 2.48 4.77
CA PRO A 90 -24.41 2.88 5.61
C PRO A 90 -24.04 3.46 6.99
N TRP A 91 -22.78 3.33 7.45
CA TRP A 91 -22.42 3.51 8.87
C TRP A 91 -22.38 4.96 9.40
N ASN A 92 -22.48 5.97 8.53
CA ASN A 92 -22.22 7.36 8.92
C ASN A 92 -23.39 8.32 8.64
N GLU A 93 -24.58 7.85 8.29
CA GLU A 93 -25.74 8.75 8.13
C GLU A 93 -26.36 9.17 9.49
N ASP A 94 -26.17 8.39 10.56
CA ASP A 94 -26.89 8.61 11.84
C ASP A 94 -26.01 8.76 13.10
N SER A 95 -24.68 8.88 13.03
CA SER A 95 -23.85 9.09 14.25
C SER A 95 -24.02 10.47 14.91
N GLY A 96 -24.86 11.35 14.33
CA GLY A 96 -25.32 12.60 14.94
C GLY A 96 -26.55 12.45 15.84
N ALA A 97 -27.21 11.29 15.79
CA ALA A 97 -28.32 10.94 16.66
C ALA A 97 -28.09 9.52 17.17
N LEU A 98 -27.27 9.38 18.22
CA LEU A 98 -27.53 8.30 19.17
C LEU A 98 -29.00 8.43 19.54
N SER A 99 -29.84 7.53 19.03
CA SER A 99 -31.20 7.43 19.54
C SER A 99 -31.05 7.26 21.06
N PRO A 100 -31.76 8.03 21.90
CA PRO A 100 -31.69 7.89 23.36
C PRO A 100 -31.87 6.43 23.81
N THR A 101 -32.51 5.63 22.97
CA THR A 101 -32.81 4.21 23.11
C THR A 101 -31.59 3.29 23.05
N GLU A 102 -30.56 3.56 22.25
CA GLU A 102 -29.37 2.67 22.18
C GLU A 102 -28.43 2.86 23.38
N SER A 103 -28.25 4.10 23.86
CA SER A 103 -27.49 4.36 25.09
C SER A 103 -28.17 3.79 26.34
N VAL A 104 -29.51 3.77 26.35
CA VAL A 104 -30.31 3.17 27.43
C VAL A 104 -30.26 1.65 27.36
N LEU A 105 -30.26 1.05 26.16
CA LEU A 105 -30.11 -0.40 26.00
C LEU A 105 -28.69 -0.88 26.37
N GLU A 106 -27.64 -0.12 26.02
CA GLU A 106 -26.26 -0.44 26.45
C GLU A 106 -26.06 -0.24 27.95
N GLN A 107 -26.63 0.80 28.57
CA GLN A 107 -26.61 0.95 30.04
C GLN A 107 -27.42 -0.14 30.73
N ALA A 108 -28.56 -0.56 30.16
CA ALA A 108 -29.37 -1.66 30.69
C ALA A 108 -28.64 -3.02 30.56
N LEU A 109 -27.82 -3.22 29.51
CA LEU A 109 -27.00 -4.42 29.33
C LEU A 109 -25.78 -4.45 30.27
N GLU A 110 -25.29 -3.31 30.73
CA GLU A 110 -24.25 -3.22 31.77
C GLU A 110 -24.82 -3.36 33.20
N SER A 111 -26.09 -3.02 33.42
CA SER A 111 -26.76 -3.12 34.72
C SER A 111 -27.49 -4.44 34.98
N THR A 112 -27.60 -5.32 33.98
CA THR A 112 -28.34 -6.58 34.12
C THR A 112 -27.38 -7.76 34.30
N ASP A 113 -27.46 -8.40 35.47
CA ASP A 113 -26.70 -9.59 35.89
C ASP A 113 -27.14 -10.88 35.16
N GLN A 114 -27.52 -10.76 33.88
CA GLN A 114 -27.90 -11.90 33.05
C GLN A 114 -26.73 -12.36 32.16
N PRO A 115 -26.60 -13.67 31.89
CA PRO A 115 -25.49 -14.22 31.14
C PRO A 115 -25.63 -13.89 29.66
N VAL A 116 -25.30 -12.66 29.28
CA VAL A 116 -25.13 -12.27 27.87
C VAL A 116 -23.94 -13.06 27.33
N GLY A 117 -24.22 -14.01 26.42
CA GLY A 117 -23.25 -14.95 25.87
C GLY A 117 -21.99 -14.26 25.35
N GLY A 118 -20.82 -14.89 25.57
CA GLY A 118 -19.50 -14.31 25.29
C GLY A 118 -19.35 -13.73 23.88
N MET A 119 -20.07 -14.28 22.89
CA MET A 119 -20.10 -13.79 21.51
C MET A 119 -20.66 -12.36 21.37
N ALA A 120 -21.74 -12.03 22.09
CA ALA A 120 -22.35 -10.70 22.05
C ALA A 120 -21.45 -9.65 22.72
N ARG A 121 -20.83 -10.01 23.85
CA ARG A 121 -19.84 -9.17 24.55
C ARG A 121 -18.59 -8.92 23.70
N TRP A 122 -18.13 -9.95 22.99
CA TRP A 122 -16.99 -9.85 22.07
C TRP A 122 -17.31 -8.99 20.83
N ARG A 123 -18.52 -9.12 20.27
CA ARG A 123 -19.01 -8.24 19.17
C ARG A 123 -19.12 -6.78 19.61
N ALA A 124 -19.67 -6.51 20.80
CA ALA A 124 -19.76 -5.14 21.31
C ALA A 124 -18.37 -4.53 21.57
N ARG A 125 -17.46 -5.31 22.17
CA ARG A 125 -16.08 -4.86 22.43
C ARG A 125 -15.27 -4.65 21.16
N SER A 126 -15.38 -5.56 20.19
CA SER A 126 -14.71 -5.42 18.89
C SER A 126 -15.24 -4.22 18.11
N ARG A 127 -16.56 -4.00 18.10
CA ARG A 127 -17.17 -2.81 17.47
C ARG A 127 -16.70 -1.51 18.11
N ARG A 128 -16.61 -1.41 19.44
CA ARG A 128 -16.05 -0.23 20.13
C ARG A 128 -14.58 0.03 19.77
N VAL A 129 -13.76 -1.03 19.68
CA VAL A 129 -12.35 -0.90 19.28
C VAL A 129 -12.25 -0.47 17.81
N VAL A 130 -13.06 -1.05 16.93
CA VAL A 130 -13.14 -0.67 15.51
C VAL A 130 -13.60 0.78 15.35
N ASP A 131 -14.63 1.23 16.07
CA ASP A 131 -15.11 2.61 16.00
C ASP A 131 -14.11 3.61 16.63
N ALA A 132 -13.40 3.22 17.69
CA ALA A 132 -12.36 4.06 18.29
C ALA A 132 -11.12 4.20 17.39
N LEU A 133 -10.80 3.18 16.60
CA LEU A 133 -9.66 3.19 15.67
C LEU A 133 -10.04 3.79 14.31
N PHE A 134 -11.12 3.32 13.70
CA PHE A 134 -11.52 3.59 12.31
C PHE A 134 -12.82 4.38 12.16
N GLY A 135 -13.51 4.71 13.27
CA GLY A 135 -14.66 5.60 13.20
C GLY A 135 -14.25 7.01 12.73
N ARG A 136 -15.23 7.82 12.29
CA ARG A 136 -14.99 9.15 11.69
C ARG A 136 -14.11 10.08 12.54
N ARG A 137 -14.23 9.99 13.88
CA ARG A 137 -13.41 10.72 14.87
C ARG A 137 -12.36 9.85 15.58
N GLY A 138 -12.24 8.58 15.19
CA GLY A 138 -11.26 7.64 15.71
C GLY A 138 -9.83 8.02 15.32
N VAL A 139 -8.85 7.27 15.83
CA VAL A 139 -7.43 7.60 15.61
C VAL A 139 -7.09 7.68 14.13
N PHE A 140 -7.54 6.73 13.31
CA PHE A 140 -7.38 6.68 11.86
C PHE A 140 -8.54 7.33 11.08
N GLY A 141 -9.48 7.98 11.78
CA GLY A 141 -10.62 8.64 11.16
C GLY A 141 -10.24 9.89 10.37
N VAL A 142 -11.06 10.25 9.37
CA VAL A 142 -10.83 11.45 8.53
C VAL A 142 -10.91 12.76 9.32
N GLU A 143 -11.67 12.80 10.42
CA GLU A 143 -11.73 13.95 11.34
C GLU A 143 -10.79 13.79 12.55
N SER A 144 -9.84 12.84 12.48
CA SER A 144 -8.85 12.63 13.53
C SER A 144 -8.02 13.88 13.78
N GLN A 145 -7.72 14.12 15.06
CA GLN A 145 -6.82 15.19 15.49
C GLN A 145 -5.36 14.91 15.10
N PHE A 146 -5.06 13.67 14.67
CA PHE A 146 -3.76 13.19 14.23
C PHE A 146 -3.70 12.89 12.73
N PHE A 147 -4.75 13.24 11.96
CA PHE A 147 -4.85 12.92 10.53
C PHE A 147 -3.58 13.27 9.75
N ASP A 148 -3.07 14.49 9.92
CA ASP A 148 -1.89 14.96 9.18
C ASP A 148 -0.62 14.18 9.57
N LEU A 149 -0.47 13.74 10.82
CA LEU A 149 0.66 12.92 11.27
C LEU A 149 0.55 11.48 10.75
N LEU A 150 -0.64 10.89 10.78
CA LEU A 150 -0.88 9.55 10.24
C LEU A 150 -0.68 9.51 8.73
N LEU A 151 -1.06 10.57 8.02
CA LEU A 151 -0.78 10.74 6.61
C LEU A 151 0.74 10.76 6.35
N ILE A 152 1.51 11.52 7.13
CA ILE A 152 2.99 11.54 7.02
C ILE A 152 3.58 10.15 7.27
N VAL A 153 3.14 9.45 8.31
CA VAL A 153 3.64 8.10 8.65
C VAL A 153 3.34 7.11 7.53
N ARG A 154 2.10 7.15 7.02
CA ARG A 154 1.65 6.31 5.93
C ARG A 154 2.46 6.56 4.66
N GLU A 155 2.56 7.80 4.22
CA GLU A 155 3.30 8.17 3.03
C GLU A 155 4.79 7.84 3.16
N THR A 156 5.38 8.03 4.35
CA THR A 156 6.78 7.63 4.59
C THR A 156 6.95 6.12 4.46
N THR A 157 5.99 5.34 4.97
CA THR A 157 6.03 3.87 4.90
C THR A 157 5.88 3.40 3.46
N GLU A 158 4.87 3.91 2.75
CA GLU A 158 4.61 3.59 1.34
C GLU A 158 5.81 3.98 0.46
N LEU A 159 6.32 5.20 0.61
CA LEU A 159 7.51 5.67 -0.12
C LEU A 159 8.74 4.82 0.14
N SER A 160 8.95 4.39 1.38
CA SER A 160 10.08 3.51 1.73
C SER A 160 9.95 2.16 1.03
N LEU A 161 8.76 1.55 1.06
CA LEU A 161 8.48 0.28 0.41
C LEU A 161 8.59 0.39 -1.12
N GLN A 162 8.05 1.45 -1.72
CA GLN A 162 8.18 1.72 -3.15
C GLN A 162 9.65 1.97 -3.55
N THR A 163 10.45 2.62 -2.70
CA THR A 163 11.89 2.82 -2.98
C THR A 163 12.68 1.51 -2.90
N VAL A 164 12.38 0.65 -1.93
CA VAL A 164 12.96 -0.70 -1.87
C VAL A 164 12.59 -1.49 -3.12
N GLN A 165 11.33 -1.40 -3.56
CA GLN A 165 10.88 -2.07 -4.77
C GLN A 165 11.55 -1.48 -6.02
N ALA A 166 11.71 -0.16 -6.14
CA ALA A 166 12.46 0.48 -7.22
C ALA A 166 13.92 -0.02 -7.30
N TYR A 167 14.58 -0.12 -6.14
CA TYR A 167 15.92 -0.68 -6.08
C TYR A 167 15.96 -2.14 -6.56
N ARG A 168 14.99 -2.97 -6.15
CA ARG A 168 14.86 -4.34 -6.65
C ARG A 168 14.62 -4.37 -8.17
N MET A 169 13.80 -3.46 -8.70
CA MET A 169 13.58 -3.36 -10.15
C MET A 169 14.88 -2.99 -10.89
N SER A 170 15.73 -2.12 -10.32
CA SER A 170 17.05 -1.81 -10.91
C SER A 170 17.99 -3.03 -10.96
N LEU A 171 17.79 -4.00 -10.05
CA LEU A 171 18.60 -5.22 -9.97
C LEU A 171 18.07 -6.37 -10.85
N TYR A 172 16.76 -6.45 -11.06
CA TYR A 172 16.12 -7.64 -11.62
C TYR A 172 15.27 -7.36 -12.87
N LEU A 173 15.13 -6.12 -13.33
CA LEU A 173 14.29 -5.83 -14.49
C LEU A 173 15.13 -5.38 -15.70
N PRO A 174 15.39 -6.28 -16.66
CA PRO A 174 16.10 -5.92 -17.89
C PRO A 174 15.31 -4.93 -18.76
N ARG A 175 13.98 -4.90 -18.62
CA ARG A 175 13.09 -4.04 -19.41
C ARG A 175 13.24 -2.59 -19.01
N VAL A 176 14.11 -1.88 -19.73
CA VAL A 176 14.46 -0.47 -19.50
C VAL A 176 13.23 0.44 -19.43
N TRP A 177 12.22 0.22 -20.29
CA TRP A 177 11.02 1.06 -20.32
C TRP A 177 10.15 0.90 -19.06
N LEU A 178 10.00 -0.32 -18.53
CA LEU A 178 9.28 -0.56 -17.28
C LEU A 178 10.04 0.00 -16.09
N ASN A 179 11.36 -0.20 -16.07
CA ASN A 179 12.22 0.36 -15.02
C ASN A 179 12.11 1.89 -14.98
N ARG A 180 12.29 2.57 -16.13
CA ARG A 180 12.11 4.03 -16.26
C ARG A 180 10.71 4.49 -15.85
N GLY A 181 9.67 3.76 -16.28
CA GLY A 181 8.28 4.05 -15.91
C GLY A 181 8.05 3.97 -14.40
N TYR A 182 8.58 2.94 -13.73
CA TYR A 182 8.49 2.80 -12.29
C TYR A 182 9.16 3.97 -11.56
N ILE A 183 10.37 4.36 -11.99
CA ILE A 183 11.08 5.48 -11.36
C ILE A 183 10.32 6.79 -11.56
N ALA A 184 9.74 7.01 -12.74
CA ALA A 184 8.92 8.18 -12.99
C ALA A 184 7.70 8.24 -12.05
N LEU A 185 7.03 7.10 -11.80
CA LEU A 185 5.92 7.02 -10.84
C LEU A 185 6.37 7.32 -9.40
N LEU A 186 7.51 6.77 -8.97
CA LEU A 186 8.07 7.03 -7.64
C LEU A 186 8.45 8.51 -7.45
N VAL A 187 9.12 9.12 -8.44
CA VAL A 187 9.47 10.55 -8.41
C VAL A 187 8.21 11.42 -8.45
N ALA A 188 7.20 11.04 -9.24
CA ALA A 188 5.91 11.71 -9.22
C ALA A 188 5.27 11.62 -7.84
N ASN A 189 5.30 10.46 -7.17
CA ASN A 189 4.74 10.30 -5.83
C ASN A 189 5.39 11.27 -4.83
N CYS A 190 6.73 11.36 -4.86
CA CYS A 190 7.49 12.31 -4.05
C CYS A 190 7.07 13.78 -4.28
N TRP A 191 6.74 14.17 -5.50
CA TRP A 191 6.53 15.57 -5.85
C TRP A 191 5.06 15.99 -5.85
N LEU A 192 4.12 15.05 -6.05
CA LEU A 192 2.69 15.36 -6.13
C LEU A 192 2.16 15.94 -4.83
N THR A 193 2.49 15.35 -3.68
CA THR A 193 2.04 15.84 -2.36
C THR A 193 2.43 17.32 -2.10
N PRO A 194 3.71 17.72 -2.20
CA PRO A 194 4.09 19.12 -2.03
C PRO A 194 3.57 20.05 -3.15
N MET A 195 3.48 19.57 -4.40
CA MET A 195 2.93 20.36 -5.50
C MET A 195 1.44 20.66 -5.29
N ILE A 196 0.64 19.67 -4.89
CA ILE A 196 -0.79 19.83 -4.62
C ILE A 196 -1.00 20.76 -3.42
N ASP A 197 -0.20 20.63 -2.36
CA ASP A 197 -0.27 21.56 -1.22
C ASP A 197 0.05 22.99 -1.66
N HIS A 198 1.03 23.19 -2.54
CA HIS A 198 1.36 24.51 -3.06
C HIS A 198 0.28 25.09 -3.98
N VAL A 199 -0.34 24.30 -4.85
CA VAL A 199 -1.35 24.79 -5.81
C VAL A 199 -2.70 25.01 -5.11
N VAL A 200 -3.07 24.15 -4.17
CA VAL A 200 -4.40 24.11 -3.54
C VAL A 200 -4.34 24.59 -2.08
N ARG A 201 -3.65 25.71 -1.83
CA ARG A 201 -3.47 26.26 -0.47
C ARG A 201 -4.75 26.74 0.22
N ARG A 202 -5.76 27.15 -0.56
CA ARG A 202 -6.96 27.83 -0.04
C ARG A 202 -8.07 26.87 0.42
N ASP A 203 -8.11 25.65 -0.11
CA ASP A 203 -9.15 24.67 0.18
C ASP A 203 -8.53 23.39 0.75
N ALA A 204 -8.49 23.32 2.08
CA ALA A 204 -7.87 22.21 2.80
C ALA A 204 -8.52 20.85 2.49
N MET A 205 -9.84 20.83 2.23
CA MET A 205 -10.58 19.62 1.93
C MET A 205 -10.30 19.14 0.50
N ARG A 206 -10.33 20.05 -0.48
CA ARG A 206 -9.97 19.72 -1.87
C ARG A 206 -8.51 19.26 -1.97
N ARG A 207 -7.60 19.91 -1.24
CA ARG A 207 -6.20 19.51 -1.18
C ARG A 207 -6.05 18.08 -0.68
N ARG A 208 -6.63 17.75 0.49
CA ARG A 208 -6.56 16.39 1.07
C ARG A 208 -7.13 15.34 0.12
N LEU A 209 -8.26 15.65 -0.51
CA LEU A 209 -8.87 14.76 -1.50
C LEU A 209 -7.94 14.50 -2.69
N LEU A 210 -7.32 15.54 -3.25
CA LEU A 210 -6.43 15.40 -4.40
C LEU A 210 -5.17 14.61 -4.07
N VAL A 211 -4.55 14.87 -2.90
CA VAL A 211 -3.38 14.11 -2.44
C VAL A 211 -3.73 12.62 -2.34
N LEU A 212 -4.81 12.27 -1.63
CA LEU A 212 -5.24 10.87 -1.49
C LEU A 212 -5.61 10.22 -2.83
N CYS A 213 -6.25 10.95 -3.75
CA CYS A 213 -6.57 10.42 -5.08
C CYS A 213 -5.32 10.15 -5.92
N CYS A 214 -4.33 11.05 -5.89
CA CYS A 214 -3.07 10.86 -6.60
C CYS A 214 -2.25 9.71 -6.01
N ASP A 215 -2.12 9.69 -4.69
CA ASP A 215 -1.47 8.64 -3.92
C ASP A 215 -2.06 7.27 -4.24
N SER A 216 -3.38 7.09 -4.02
CA SER A 216 -4.08 5.82 -4.30
C SER A 216 -3.96 5.33 -5.75
N LEU A 217 -3.90 6.25 -6.72
CA LEU A 217 -3.73 5.89 -8.14
C LEU A 217 -2.31 5.41 -8.43
N LEU A 218 -1.29 6.14 -7.97
CA LEU A 218 0.10 5.77 -8.15
C LEU A 218 0.41 4.45 -7.46
N ASP A 219 -0.07 4.31 -6.24
CA ASP A 219 -0.06 3.08 -5.48
C ASP A 219 -0.61 1.92 -6.31
N LEU A 220 -1.85 2.04 -6.80
CA LEU A 220 -2.48 0.97 -7.55
C LEU A 220 -1.66 0.58 -8.78
N ILE A 221 -1.15 1.56 -9.54
CA ILE A 221 -0.33 1.30 -10.71
C ILE A 221 0.93 0.54 -10.32
N VAL A 222 1.60 0.93 -9.24
CA VAL A 222 2.84 0.32 -8.77
C VAL A 222 2.62 -1.13 -8.29
N ALA A 223 1.58 -1.38 -7.48
CA ALA A 223 1.41 -2.69 -6.84
C ALA A 223 0.58 -3.69 -7.65
N VAL A 224 -0.29 -3.21 -8.54
CA VAL A 224 -1.15 -4.06 -9.38
C VAL A 224 -0.80 -3.87 -10.85
N GLY A 225 -0.74 -2.63 -11.33
CA GLY A 225 -0.50 -2.34 -12.75
C GLY A 225 0.81 -2.92 -13.28
N ILE A 226 1.93 -2.66 -12.59
CA ILE A 226 3.25 -3.12 -13.03
C ILE A 226 3.35 -4.66 -13.03
N PRO A 227 2.96 -5.40 -11.96
CA PRO A 227 2.93 -6.86 -12.02
C PRO A 227 2.01 -7.43 -13.10
N VAL A 228 0.84 -6.81 -13.33
CA VAL A 228 -0.08 -7.25 -14.40
C VAL A 228 0.55 -7.08 -15.78
N VAL A 229 1.18 -5.94 -16.05
CA VAL A 229 1.88 -5.70 -17.31
C VAL A 229 3.01 -6.71 -17.51
N LEU A 230 3.78 -6.98 -16.46
CA LEU A 230 4.88 -7.95 -16.52
C LEU A 230 4.36 -9.38 -16.76
N LEU A 231 3.31 -9.80 -16.03
CA LEU A 231 2.66 -11.10 -16.22
C LEU A 231 2.09 -11.25 -17.64
N ALA A 232 1.50 -10.19 -18.19
CA ALA A 232 0.95 -10.19 -19.54
C ALA A 232 2.00 -10.50 -20.62
N THR A 233 3.28 -10.18 -20.37
CA THR A 233 4.36 -10.53 -21.30
C THR A 233 4.65 -12.04 -21.37
N TYR A 234 4.25 -12.82 -20.37
CA TYR A 234 4.46 -14.27 -20.30
C TYR A 234 3.20 -15.09 -20.61
N LEU A 235 2.01 -14.47 -20.64
CA LEU A 235 0.76 -15.18 -20.95
C LEU A 235 0.77 -15.92 -22.30
N PRO A 236 1.33 -15.38 -23.39
CA PRO A 236 1.37 -16.08 -24.68
C PRO A 236 2.22 -17.36 -24.68
N ASP A 237 3.24 -17.42 -23.80
CA ASP A 237 4.17 -18.55 -23.72
C ASP A 237 3.66 -19.68 -22.82
N TYR A 238 2.61 -19.43 -22.05
CA TYR A 238 2.04 -20.41 -21.11
C TYR A 238 1.17 -21.44 -21.83
N ASP A 239 1.50 -22.73 -21.66
CA ASP A 239 0.71 -23.84 -22.20
C ASP A 239 -0.06 -24.55 -21.08
N ALA A 240 -1.39 -24.43 -21.16
CA ALA A 240 -2.31 -25.04 -20.21
C ALA A 240 -2.28 -26.58 -20.22
N LYS A 241 -1.88 -27.21 -21.33
CA LYS A 241 -1.79 -28.69 -21.43
C LYS A 241 -0.67 -29.24 -20.56
N VAL A 242 0.47 -28.56 -20.54
CA VAL A 242 1.61 -28.93 -19.70
C VAL A 242 1.56 -28.28 -18.32
N THR A 243 0.58 -27.39 -18.06
CA THR A 243 0.46 -26.64 -16.79
C THR A 243 1.70 -25.80 -16.47
N GLY A 244 2.27 -25.15 -17.49
CA GLY A 244 3.51 -24.37 -17.36
C GLY A 244 4.05 -23.88 -18.70
N PHE A 245 5.33 -23.52 -18.72
CA PHE A 245 6.03 -23.13 -19.94
C PHE A 245 6.70 -24.36 -20.56
N PRO A 246 6.52 -24.65 -21.86
CA PRO A 246 7.18 -25.78 -22.52
C PRO A 246 8.69 -25.83 -22.28
N ILE A 247 9.25 -27.03 -22.16
CA ILE A 247 10.68 -27.24 -21.86
C ILE A 247 11.63 -26.48 -22.81
N ALA A 248 11.23 -26.30 -24.07
CA ALA A 248 12.00 -25.55 -25.06
C ALA A 248 12.31 -24.10 -24.62
N PHE A 249 11.41 -23.44 -23.88
CA PHE A 249 11.64 -22.11 -23.34
C PHE A 249 12.69 -22.12 -22.21
N TRP A 250 12.67 -23.14 -21.36
CA TRP A 250 13.65 -23.30 -20.28
C TRP A 250 15.08 -23.62 -20.77
N TYR A 251 15.21 -24.07 -22.02
CA TYR A 251 16.51 -24.24 -22.71
C TYR A 251 16.93 -23.01 -23.51
N ASN A 252 16.06 -21.99 -23.64
CA ASN A 252 16.43 -20.73 -24.25
C ASN A 252 17.05 -19.82 -23.18
N ASP A 253 18.35 -19.54 -23.28
CA ASP A 253 19.07 -18.80 -22.25
C ASP A 253 18.54 -17.38 -22.04
N ALA A 254 18.18 -16.68 -23.12
CA ALA A 254 17.62 -15.33 -23.04
C ALA A 254 16.27 -15.32 -22.30
N TRP A 255 15.39 -16.25 -22.65
CA TRP A 255 14.09 -16.39 -21.99
C TRP A 255 14.26 -16.80 -20.53
N MET A 256 15.08 -17.81 -20.25
CA MET A 256 15.33 -18.31 -18.90
C MET A 256 15.89 -17.22 -17.97
N VAL A 257 16.88 -16.44 -18.44
CA VAL A 257 17.47 -15.34 -17.66
C VAL A 257 16.43 -14.25 -17.40
N ASN A 258 15.60 -13.91 -18.38
CA ASN A 258 14.52 -12.94 -18.19
C ASN A 258 13.50 -13.43 -17.17
N VAL A 259 13.04 -14.68 -17.28
CA VAL A 259 12.12 -15.30 -16.33
C VAL A 259 12.71 -15.32 -14.92
N LYS A 260 13.95 -15.79 -14.76
CA LYS A 260 14.61 -15.89 -13.45
C LYS A 260 14.70 -14.54 -12.76
N ASN A 261 14.94 -13.48 -13.50
CA ASN A 261 15.02 -12.13 -12.95
C ASN A 261 13.62 -11.53 -12.69
N GLU A 262 12.72 -11.60 -13.66
CA GLU A 262 11.40 -10.96 -13.59
C GLU A 262 10.44 -11.69 -12.63
N PHE A 263 10.58 -13.00 -12.46
CA PHE A 263 9.74 -13.77 -11.54
C PHE A 263 10.05 -13.45 -10.07
N GLN A 264 11.24 -12.94 -9.75
CA GLN A 264 11.55 -12.43 -8.41
C GLN A 264 10.72 -11.19 -8.05
N LEU A 265 10.17 -10.51 -9.06
CA LEU A 265 9.31 -9.34 -8.91
C LEU A 265 7.82 -9.75 -8.95
N LEU A 266 7.45 -10.74 -9.77
CA LEU A 266 6.08 -11.25 -9.87
C LEU A 266 5.68 -12.10 -8.65
N LEU A 267 6.47 -13.14 -8.38
CA LEU A 267 6.23 -14.07 -7.29
C LEU A 267 6.63 -13.46 -5.96
N VAL A 268 6.01 -13.94 -4.89
CA VAL A 268 6.44 -13.62 -3.53
C VAL A 268 7.78 -14.28 -3.28
N ALA A 269 8.84 -13.47 -3.24
CA ALA A 269 10.21 -13.95 -3.05
C ALA A 269 10.58 -14.17 -1.58
N SER A 270 9.88 -13.51 -0.64
CA SER A 270 10.16 -13.59 0.79
C SER A 270 8.96 -13.18 1.65
N TRP A 271 9.04 -13.44 2.96
CA TRP A 271 8.06 -12.94 3.93
C TRP A 271 8.01 -11.41 4.00
N SER A 272 9.14 -10.72 3.80
CA SER A 272 9.17 -9.26 3.77
C SER A 272 8.49 -8.70 2.51
N ASP A 273 8.64 -9.37 1.36
CA ASP A 273 7.90 -9.05 0.14
C ASP A 273 6.39 -9.22 0.37
N LEU A 274 5.95 -10.37 0.92
CA LEU A 274 4.55 -10.59 1.28
C LEU A 274 4.02 -9.50 2.21
N ALA A 275 4.76 -9.18 3.28
CA ALA A 275 4.37 -8.15 4.23
C ALA A 275 4.23 -6.78 3.56
N SER A 276 5.15 -6.42 2.65
CA SER A 276 5.07 -5.16 1.91
C SER A 276 3.81 -5.07 1.05
N ARG A 277 3.43 -6.16 0.37
CA ARG A 277 2.20 -6.24 -0.44
C ARG A 277 0.94 -6.12 0.42
N VAL A 278 0.95 -6.72 1.63
CA VAL A 278 -0.13 -6.59 2.61
C VAL A 278 -0.26 -5.14 3.09
N VAL A 279 0.85 -4.53 3.53
CA VAL A 279 0.86 -3.13 4.03
C VAL A 279 0.35 -2.19 2.95
N PHE A 280 0.85 -2.35 1.74
CA PHE A 280 0.40 -1.58 0.58
C PHE A 280 -1.12 -1.72 0.35
N SER A 281 -1.64 -2.96 0.34
CA SER A 281 -3.06 -3.18 0.08
C SER A 281 -3.96 -2.62 1.18
N LEU A 282 -3.55 -2.72 2.44
CA LEU A 282 -4.26 -2.13 3.57
C LEU A 282 -4.20 -0.60 3.53
N GLY A 283 -3.06 -0.03 3.12
CA GLY A 283 -2.90 1.39 2.84
C GLY A 283 -3.92 1.88 1.81
N LEU A 284 -4.00 1.20 0.67
CA LEU A 284 -4.97 1.51 -0.38
C LEU A 284 -6.43 1.39 0.10
N LEU A 285 -6.76 0.36 0.89
CA LEU A 285 -8.09 0.21 1.48
C LEU A 285 -8.47 1.40 2.37
N GLY A 286 -7.57 1.82 3.27
CA GLY A 286 -7.78 2.98 4.15
C GLY A 286 -7.81 4.31 3.38
N CYS A 287 -7.03 4.42 2.31
CA CYS A 287 -7.01 5.57 1.41
C CYS A 287 -8.37 5.77 0.74
N LEU A 288 -8.90 4.69 0.15
CA LEU A 288 -10.22 4.69 -0.50
C LEU A 288 -11.34 5.01 0.50
N ASP A 289 -11.27 4.49 1.72
CA ASP A 289 -12.24 4.82 2.76
C ASP A 289 -12.20 6.32 3.13
N SER A 290 -10.99 6.85 3.32
CA SER A 290 -10.79 8.29 3.59
C SER A 290 -11.33 9.19 2.48
N ILE A 291 -11.14 8.78 1.21
CA ILE A 291 -11.67 9.49 0.05
C ILE A 291 -13.20 9.50 0.06
N LYS A 292 -13.86 8.36 0.37
CA LYS A 292 -15.32 8.27 0.46
C LYS A 292 -15.87 9.27 1.47
N ASP A 293 -15.24 9.35 2.64
CA ASP A 293 -15.64 10.25 3.72
C ASP A 293 -15.46 11.73 3.33
N LEU A 294 -14.33 12.09 2.71
CA LEU A 294 -14.10 13.47 2.24
C LEU A 294 -15.11 13.89 1.16
N ILE A 295 -15.47 12.98 0.25
CA ILE A 295 -16.47 13.24 -0.78
C ILE A 295 -17.84 13.49 -0.16
N ARG A 296 -18.23 12.71 0.87
CA ARG A 296 -19.50 12.88 1.58
C ARG A 296 -19.60 14.24 2.25
N VAL A 297 -18.57 14.63 3.02
CA VAL A 297 -18.56 15.93 3.72
C VAL A 297 -18.78 17.07 2.74
N ARG A 298 -18.18 17.00 1.55
CA ARG A 298 -18.35 17.99 0.47
C ARG A 298 -19.71 17.96 -0.22
N SER A 299 -20.45 16.86 -0.10
CA SER A 299 -21.76 16.68 -0.74
C SER A 299 -22.92 17.24 0.09
N VAL A 300 -22.75 17.43 1.39
CA VAL A 300 -23.75 18.05 2.27
C VAL A 300 -23.76 19.58 2.04
N PRO A 301 -24.89 20.20 1.67
CA PRO A 301 -24.99 21.65 1.53
C PRO A 301 -24.77 22.36 2.88
N SER A 302 -23.93 23.40 2.89
CA SER A 302 -23.61 24.24 4.07
C SER A 302 -24.80 24.98 4.70
N SER A 303 -26.03 24.79 4.19
CA SER A 303 -27.24 25.48 4.66
C SER A 303 -27.87 24.86 5.91
N ALA A 304 -27.30 23.77 6.44
CA ALA A 304 -27.71 23.14 7.70
C ALA A 304 -26.78 23.49 8.89
N ALA A 305 -25.92 24.50 8.74
CA ALA A 305 -25.20 25.10 9.85
C ALA A 305 -26.15 26.04 10.61
N VAL A 306 -26.88 25.47 11.57
CA VAL A 306 -27.34 26.07 12.83
C VAL A 306 -27.60 27.58 12.79
N ALA A 307 -28.86 27.97 12.68
CA ALA A 307 -29.29 29.28 13.17
C ALA A 307 -28.90 29.37 14.66
N PRO A 308 -28.18 30.42 15.10
CA PRO A 308 -27.99 30.65 16.53
C PRO A 308 -29.38 30.89 17.13
N SER A 309 -29.79 30.04 18.06
CA SER A 309 -30.94 30.31 18.90
C SER A 309 -30.70 31.64 19.62
N HIS A 310 -31.33 32.70 19.15
CA HIS A 310 -31.44 33.98 19.84
C HIS A 310 -32.20 33.76 21.15
N VAL A 311 -31.48 33.50 22.24
CA VAL A 311 -31.99 33.69 23.60
C VAL A 311 -30.90 34.37 24.42
N ALA A 312 -30.74 35.68 24.22
CA ALA A 312 -30.16 36.61 25.19
C ALA A 312 -30.25 38.04 24.63
N ALA A 313 -31.33 38.76 24.92
CA ALA A 313 -31.35 40.23 24.91
C ALA A 313 -32.68 40.81 25.44
N LEU A 314 -33.00 40.59 26.72
CA LEU A 314 -33.87 41.40 27.59
C LEU A 314 -33.55 40.88 29.00
N THR A 315 -33.03 41.59 30.00
CA THR A 315 -32.93 43.02 30.33
C THR A 315 -31.83 43.17 31.39
N ARG A 316 -31.14 44.32 31.40
CA ARG A 316 -30.28 44.79 32.49
C ARG A 316 -30.91 46.09 33.02
N GLU A 317 -31.40 46.05 34.26
CA GLU A 317 -31.63 47.17 35.20
C GLU A 317 -31.82 46.48 36.57
N GLU A 318 -30.86 46.50 37.50
CA GLU A 318 -30.45 47.57 38.44
C GLU A 318 -31.35 47.71 39.70
N GLN A 319 -30.70 47.50 40.87
CA GLN A 319 -31.03 47.92 42.25
C GLN A 319 -32.20 47.30 43.06
N ASN A 320 -31.81 46.72 44.21
CA ASN A 320 -32.57 46.37 45.43
C ASN A 320 -33.07 47.64 46.19
N PRO A 321 -33.78 47.59 47.35
CA PRO A 321 -34.55 46.50 48.04
C PRO A 321 -35.93 46.96 48.62
N ALA A 322 -36.85 46.05 48.99
CA ALA A 322 -37.81 46.25 50.11
C ALA A 322 -38.71 45.03 50.42
N GLN A 323 -38.81 44.72 51.72
CA GLN A 323 -39.98 44.27 52.51
C GLN A 323 -40.73 42.96 52.17
N GLY A 324 -40.80 42.06 53.17
CA GLY A 324 -41.70 40.88 53.21
C GLY A 324 -43.19 41.24 53.35
N PRO A 325 -44.13 40.27 53.42
CA PRO A 325 -44.12 39.21 54.44
C PRO A 325 -44.53 37.80 53.96
N SER A 326 -44.45 36.88 54.93
CA SER A 326 -44.88 35.47 54.98
C SER A 326 -46.36 35.20 54.69
N LEU A 327 -46.70 34.01 54.18
CA LEU A 327 -47.32 32.92 54.96
C LEU A 327 -47.55 31.67 54.08
N SER A 328 -47.17 30.52 54.63
CA SER A 328 -47.84 29.21 54.59
C SER A 328 -48.71 28.86 53.38
N ASP A 329 -48.35 27.80 52.66
CA ASP A 329 -49.23 26.62 52.62
C ASP A 329 -48.50 25.34 52.15
N LEU A 330 -48.60 24.34 53.03
CA LEU A 330 -48.67 22.90 52.84
C LEU A 330 -47.93 22.22 51.67
N GLY A 331 -47.12 21.22 52.06
CA GLY A 331 -47.28 19.89 51.48
C GLY A 331 -46.00 19.17 51.14
N GLY A 332 -45.44 18.50 52.15
CA GLY A 332 -44.58 17.30 52.12
C GLY A 332 -43.91 16.88 50.82
N LEU A 333 -42.58 16.75 50.86
CA LEU A 333 -41.89 15.47 50.63
C LEU A 333 -40.42 15.60 51.06
N SER A 334 -39.98 14.59 51.81
CA SER A 334 -38.66 14.45 52.42
C SER A 334 -37.53 14.54 51.39
N VAL A 335 -36.64 15.53 51.53
CA VAL A 335 -35.36 15.58 50.83
C VAL A 335 -34.33 14.81 51.67
N VAL A 336 -34.01 13.60 51.24
CA VAL A 336 -32.82 12.86 51.71
C VAL A 336 -31.58 13.62 51.24
N PRO A 337 -30.54 13.83 52.08
CA PRO A 337 -29.32 14.50 51.64
C PRO A 337 -28.57 13.61 50.65
N ILE A 338 -28.29 14.14 49.46
CA ILE A 338 -27.36 13.52 48.51
C ILE A 338 -25.96 13.56 49.13
N VAL A 339 -25.50 12.39 49.57
CA VAL A 339 -24.11 12.11 49.89
C VAL A 339 -23.25 12.43 48.64
N PRO A 340 -22.13 13.18 48.76
CA PRO A 340 -21.24 13.38 47.63
C PRO A 340 -20.65 12.02 47.22
N SER A 341 -21.10 11.50 46.07
CA SER A 341 -20.49 10.33 45.45
C SER A 341 -19.03 10.64 45.15
N LYS A 342 -18.16 9.71 45.54
CA LYS A 342 -16.70 9.76 45.45
C LYS A 342 -16.25 10.27 44.09
N GLN A 343 -15.39 11.30 44.10
CA GLN A 343 -14.64 11.75 42.94
C GLN A 343 -14.05 10.54 42.21
N ALA A 344 -14.47 10.39 40.95
CA ALA A 344 -13.82 9.46 40.03
C ALA A 344 -12.32 9.82 39.93
N PRO A 345 -11.41 8.83 39.88
CA PRO A 345 -9.99 9.09 39.80
C PRO A 345 -9.69 9.87 38.51
N HIS A 346 -9.15 11.07 38.66
CA HIS A 346 -8.67 11.88 37.53
C HIS A 346 -7.70 11.05 36.68
N PRO A 347 -7.92 10.88 35.37
CA PRO A 347 -6.94 10.24 34.50
C PRO A 347 -5.64 11.06 34.54
N GLY A 348 -4.52 10.38 34.79
CA GLY A 348 -3.25 10.98 35.17
C GLY A 348 -2.78 12.10 34.24
N LYS A 349 -2.38 13.23 34.83
CA LYS A 349 -1.86 14.44 34.16
C LYS A 349 -0.74 14.20 33.13
N ARG A 350 -0.04 13.05 33.19
CA ARG A 350 0.98 12.64 32.21
C ARG A 350 0.40 12.20 30.86
N PHE A 351 -0.72 11.47 30.85
CA PHE A 351 -1.32 10.96 29.61
C PHE A 351 -1.91 12.10 28.77
N THR A 352 -2.52 13.09 29.41
CA THR A 352 -3.10 14.27 28.76
C THR A 352 -2.04 15.23 28.21
N SER A 353 -0.85 15.29 28.82
CA SER A 353 0.27 16.10 28.33
C SER A 353 0.88 15.55 27.03
N SER A 354 1.13 14.23 26.98
CA SER A 354 1.69 13.58 25.78
C SER A 354 0.75 13.66 24.58
N VAL A 355 -0.56 13.51 24.79
CA VAL A 355 -1.58 13.65 23.74
C VAL A 355 -1.62 15.08 23.19
N ARG A 356 -1.59 16.10 24.05
CA ARG A 356 -1.55 17.51 23.61
C ARG A 356 -0.27 17.85 22.86
N PHE A 357 0.87 17.31 23.30
CA PHE A 357 2.14 17.47 22.60
C PHE A 357 2.08 16.86 21.20
N LEU A 358 1.60 15.62 21.07
CA LEU A 358 1.43 14.95 19.77
C LEU A 358 0.46 15.71 18.85
N GLN A 359 -0.60 16.30 19.39
CA GLN A 359 -1.52 17.14 18.61
C GLN A 359 -0.87 18.45 18.14
N ALA A 360 -0.12 19.12 19.01
CA ALA A 360 0.62 20.33 18.65
C ALA A 360 1.71 20.04 17.62
N PHE A 361 2.39 18.89 17.75
CA PHE A 361 3.37 18.40 16.80
C PHE A 361 2.73 18.06 15.45
N ALA A 362 1.62 17.32 15.44
CA ALA A 362 0.87 16.95 14.24
C ALA A 362 0.40 18.19 13.46
N ARG A 363 0.03 19.29 14.14
CA ARG A 363 -0.39 20.55 13.50
C ARG A 363 0.77 21.50 13.18
N SER A 364 2.02 21.10 13.41
CA SER A 364 3.18 21.95 13.19
C SER A 364 3.38 22.23 11.70
N ARG A 365 3.32 23.52 11.33
CA ARG A 365 3.70 23.98 9.97
C ARG A 365 5.17 23.76 9.66
N ARG A 366 6.03 23.63 10.67
CA ARG A 366 7.46 23.32 10.47
C ARG A 366 7.64 21.85 10.08
N LEU A 367 6.90 20.94 10.73
CA LEU A 367 6.90 19.52 10.40
C LEU A 367 6.49 19.29 8.94
N HIS A 368 5.37 19.87 8.51
CA HIS A 368 4.88 19.74 7.14
C HIS A 368 5.87 20.29 6.11
N ARG A 369 6.45 21.47 6.35
CA ARG A 369 7.48 22.04 5.46
C ARG A 369 8.73 21.17 5.40
N GLY A 370 9.16 20.63 6.54
CA GLY A 370 10.28 19.69 6.60
C GLY A 370 10.00 18.41 5.83
N PHE A 371 8.80 17.83 6.00
CA PHE A 371 8.36 16.65 5.28
C PHE A 371 8.30 16.89 3.76
N HIS A 372 7.72 18.00 3.31
CA HIS A 372 7.69 18.36 1.89
C HIS A 372 9.09 18.56 1.31
N ALA A 373 9.98 19.22 2.05
CA ALA A 373 11.37 19.36 1.64
C ALA A 373 12.08 18.01 1.52
N LEU A 374 11.82 17.09 2.46
CA LEU A 374 12.33 15.72 2.43
C LEU A 374 11.82 14.97 1.20
N LEU A 375 10.52 15.05 0.89
CA LEU A 375 9.96 14.39 -0.29
C LEU A 375 10.58 14.91 -1.60
N ILE A 376 10.71 16.24 -1.74
CA ILE A 376 11.37 16.84 -2.92
C ILE A 376 12.81 16.36 -3.03
N ALA A 377 13.56 16.43 -1.92
CA ALA A 377 14.95 15.99 -1.86
C ALA A 377 15.08 14.48 -2.18
N TRP A 378 14.18 13.65 -1.67
CA TRP A 378 14.18 12.21 -1.95
C TRP A 378 13.90 11.92 -3.42
N GLY A 379 12.93 12.60 -4.02
CA GLY A 379 12.68 12.50 -5.47
C GLY A 379 13.90 12.89 -6.30
N LEU A 380 14.64 13.93 -5.90
CA LEU A 380 15.91 14.30 -6.55
C LEU A 380 17.01 13.24 -6.36
N VAL A 381 17.13 12.66 -5.17
CA VAL A 381 18.10 11.57 -4.89
C VAL A 381 17.78 10.36 -5.76
N VAL A 382 16.53 9.89 -5.75
CA VAL A 382 16.07 8.74 -6.55
C VAL A 382 16.30 8.99 -8.04
N LEU A 383 15.92 10.16 -8.54
CA LEU A 383 16.14 10.53 -9.95
C LEU A 383 17.63 10.58 -10.28
N GLY A 384 18.45 11.17 -9.41
CA GLY A 384 19.91 11.24 -9.58
C GLY A 384 20.56 9.86 -9.60
N LEU A 385 20.15 8.95 -8.70
CA LEU A 385 20.63 7.56 -8.68
C LEU A 385 20.25 6.83 -9.97
N HIS A 386 19.02 7.00 -10.46
CA HIS A 386 18.57 6.38 -11.69
C HIS A 386 19.30 6.94 -12.92
N LEU A 387 19.44 8.27 -13.02
CA LEU A 387 20.20 8.90 -14.10
C LEU A 387 21.67 8.48 -14.06
N HIS A 388 22.29 8.42 -12.89
CA HIS A 388 23.66 7.93 -12.74
C HIS A 388 23.80 6.50 -13.27
N ALA A 389 22.88 5.60 -12.89
CA ALA A 389 22.87 4.22 -13.39
C ALA A 389 22.66 4.16 -14.91
N GLU A 390 21.78 5.00 -15.47
CA GLU A 390 21.50 5.06 -16.91
C GLU A 390 22.63 5.72 -17.74
N THR A 391 23.46 6.57 -17.14
CA THR A 391 24.62 7.18 -17.81
C THR A 391 25.81 6.23 -17.95
N GLN A 392 25.76 5.06 -17.30
CA GLN A 392 26.80 4.06 -17.44
C GLN A 392 26.81 3.53 -18.87
N ARG A 393 28.03 3.31 -19.40
CA ARG A 393 28.19 2.82 -20.76
C ARG A 393 27.50 1.47 -20.90
N ASP A 394 26.85 1.28 -22.03
CA ASP A 394 26.38 -0.04 -22.42
C ASP A 394 27.59 -0.96 -22.55
N LEU A 395 27.42 -2.18 -22.05
CA LEU A 395 28.42 -3.21 -22.23
C LEU A 395 28.50 -3.53 -23.73
N ASP A 396 29.70 -3.86 -24.20
CA ASP A 396 29.92 -4.23 -25.59
C ASP A 396 28.94 -5.35 -26.01
N GLY A 397 28.69 -5.49 -27.32
CA GLY A 397 27.61 -6.31 -27.91
C GLY A 397 27.57 -7.81 -27.56
N GLN A 398 28.44 -8.27 -26.66
CA GLN A 398 28.41 -9.58 -26.03
C GLN A 398 27.38 -9.66 -24.89
N CYS A 399 26.99 -8.54 -24.25
CA CYS A 399 25.97 -8.59 -23.19
C CYS A 399 24.54 -8.50 -23.76
N LEU A 400 23.83 -9.62 -23.79
CA LEU A 400 22.46 -9.68 -24.31
C LEU A 400 21.43 -9.06 -23.36
N THR A 401 21.64 -9.21 -22.05
CA THR A 401 20.69 -8.76 -21.03
C THR A 401 21.41 -7.90 -20.01
N GLN A 402 21.49 -6.59 -20.26
CA GLN A 402 22.14 -5.66 -19.33
C GLN A 402 21.18 -5.19 -18.22
N LEU A 403 21.71 -5.08 -17.02
CA LEU A 403 21.05 -4.54 -15.82
C LEU A 403 21.84 -3.32 -15.31
N ARG A 404 21.13 -2.34 -14.75
CA ARG A 404 21.73 -1.09 -14.27
C ARG A 404 21.37 -0.83 -12.81
N PRO A 405 22.02 -1.54 -11.87
CA PRO A 405 21.70 -1.41 -10.45
C PRO A 405 22.10 -0.03 -9.91
N TRP A 406 21.27 0.51 -9.03
CA TRP A 406 21.62 1.74 -8.33
C TRP A 406 22.80 1.54 -7.38
N LEU A 407 23.50 2.64 -7.07
CA LEU A 407 24.64 2.66 -6.13
C LEU A 407 25.82 1.79 -6.55
N ARG A 408 25.84 1.33 -7.81
CA ARG A 408 26.98 0.64 -8.41
C ARG A 408 27.60 1.56 -9.45
N ALA A 409 28.93 1.54 -9.54
CA ALA A 409 29.66 2.31 -10.53
C ALA A 409 29.66 1.66 -11.93
N LYS A 410 29.17 0.42 -12.02
CA LYS A 410 29.30 -0.47 -13.18
C LYS A 410 27.97 -1.21 -13.42
N PRO A 411 27.58 -1.43 -14.69
CA PRO A 411 26.40 -2.21 -15.02
C PRO A 411 26.61 -3.69 -14.68
N SER A 412 25.54 -4.48 -14.69
CA SER A 412 25.59 -5.95 -14.58
C SER A 412 25.14 -6.57 -15.89
N CYS A 413 25.62 -7.78 -16.20
CA CYS A 413 25.20 -8.53 -17.38
C CYS A 413 24.48 -9.80 -16.97
N ALA A 414 23.17 -9.88 -17.15
CA ALA A 414 22.42 -11.09 -16.83
C ALA A 414 22.71 -12.25 -17.81
N LEU A 415 22.98 -11.96 -19.08
CA LEU A 415 23.34 -12.97 -20.07
C LEU A 415 24.47 -12.44 -20.97
N LEU A 416 25.61 -13.12 -20.91
CA LEU A 416 26.76 -12.84 -21.77
C LEU A 416 26.84 -13.92 -22.87
N LEU A 417 26.91 -13.48 -24.12
CA LEU A 417 27.11 -14.33 -25.30
C LEU A 417 28.54 -14.15 -25.81
N LEU A 418 29.28 -15.24 -25.86
CA LEU A 418 30.61 -15.28 -26.46
C LEU A 418 30.58 -16.06 -27.77
N ASP A 419 30.76 -15.34 -28.86
CA ASP A 419 30.91 -15.92 -30.19
C ASP A 419 32.39 -16.12 -30.52
N CYS A 420 32.84 -17.37 -30.56
CA CYS A 420 34.22 -17.72 -30.83
C CYS A 420 34.67 -17.32 -32.24
N ALA A 421 33.78 -17.38 -33.25
CA ALA A 421 34.11 -16.98 -34.61
C ALA A 421 34.26 -15.45 -34.71
N GLN A 422 33.39 -14.70 -34.02
CA GLN A 422 33.50 -13.24 -33.97
C GLN A 422 34.74 -12.76 -33.22
N ASN A 423 35.11 -13.47 -32.15
CA ASN A 423 36.28 -13.15 -31.32
C ASN A 423 37.57 -13.79 -31.82
N GLY A 424 37.54 -14.58 -32.90
CA GLY A 424 38.71 -15.23 -33.47
C GLY A 424 39.37 -16.27 -32.57
N ILE A 425 38.62 -16.88 -31.64
CA ILE A 425 39.12 -17.90 -30.71
C ILE A 425 38.57 -19.29 -31.02
N GLY A 426 39.25 -20.33 -30.55
CA GLY A 426 38.81 -21.71 -30.67
C GLY A 426 37.78 -22.13 -29.62
N GLY A 427 37.68 -21.39 -28.51
CA GLY A 427 36.80 -21.70 -27.38
C GLY A 427 37.46 -22.59 -26.33
N LEU A 428 38.81 -22.65 -26.31
CA LEU A 428 39.53 -23.32 -25.25
C LEU A 428 39.35 -22.58 -23.92
N ALA A 429 39.35 -23.31 -22.80
CA ALA A 429 39.18 -22.75 -21.46
C ALA A 429 40.14 -21.59 -21.16
N ALA A 430 41.39 -21.68 -21.63
CA ALA A 430 42.39 -20.62 -21.48
C ALA A 430 42.03 -19.37 -22.30
N GLU A 431 41.58 -19.54 -23.54
CA GLU A 431 41.18 -18.45 -24.43
C GLU A 431 39.90 -17.76 -23.93
N THR A 432 38.92 -18.54 -23.44
CA THR A 432 37.67 -18.00 -22.89
C THR A 432 37.92 -17.30 -21.56
N THR A 433 38.80 -17.82 -20.71
CA THR A 433 39.20 -17.15 -19.46
C THR A 433 40.01 -15.88 -19.73
N GLU A 434 40.84 -15.87 -20.77
CA GLU A 434 41.58 -14.67 -21.19
C GLU A 434 40.61 -13.60 -21.72
N LEU A 435 39.68 -13.95 -22.62
CA LEU A 435 38.61 -13.05 -23.04
C LEU A 435 37.71 -12.62 -21.89
N TRP A 436 37.50 -13.45 -20.88
CA TRP A 436 36.73 -13.10 -19.68
C TRP A 436 37.49 -12.14 -18.77
N SER A 437 38.82 -12.23 -18.72
CA SER A 437 39.67 -11.26 -18.02
C SER A 437 39.85 -9.95 -18.78
N ILE A 438 39.71 -9.97 -20.11
CA ILE A 438 39.70 -8.81 -21.00
C ILE A 438 38.31 -8.14 -21.08
N SER A 439 37.22 -8.92 -21.01
CA SER A 439 35.85 -8.46 -20.72
C SER A 439 35.81 -8.03 -19.27
N ASP A 440 36.47 -6.91 -19.03
CA ASP A 440 36.97 -6.39 -17.77
C ASP A 440 36.06 -6.80 -16.59
N PRO A 441 36.51 -7.67 -15.67
CA PRO A 441 35.84 -7.89 -14.38
C PRO A 441 35.64 -6.57 -13.60
N ALA A 442 36.35 -5.52 -14.00
CA ALA A 442 36.16 -4.16 -13.58
C ALA A 442 35.19 -3.34 -14.49
N SER A 443 34.40 -3.94 -15.36
CA SER A 443 33.33 -3.29 -16.14
C SER A 443 31.93 -3.81 -15.81
N VAL A 444 31.82 -5.00 -15.21
CA VAL A 444 30.55 -5.64 -14.85
C VAL A 444 30.51 -5.96 -13.36
N TYR A 445 29.43 -5.59 -12.65
CA TYR A 445 29.25 -5.94 -11.24
C TYR A 445 28.92 -7.42 -11.04
N ARG A 446 28.19 -8.04 -11.97
CA ARG A 446 27.75 -9.44 -11.88
C ARG A 446 27.37 -10.03 -13.25
N ILE A 447 27.80 -11.27 -13.52
CA ILE A 447 27.36 -12.08 -14.69
C ILE A 447 26.50 -13.24 -14.19
N TYR A 448 25.30 -13.46 -14.76
CA TYR A 448 24.35 -14.48 -14.25
C TYR A 448 24.29 -15.75 -15.11
N ALA A 449 24.48 -15.64 -16.42
CA ALA A 449 24.51 -16.77 -17.36
C ALA A 449 25.47 -16.46 -18.52
N PHE A 450 25.97 -17.51 -19.16
CA PHE A 450 26.97 -17.45 -20.21
C PHE A 450 26.66 -18.48 -21.31
N ASP A 451 26.72 -18.05 -22.57
CA ASP A 451 26.50 -18.89 -23.75
C ASP A 451 27.70 -18.81 -24.71
N LEU A 452 28.05 -19.95 -25.33
CA LEU A 452 29.20 -20.14 -26.22
C LEU A 452 28.72 -20.60 -27.59
N ILE A 453 28.96 -19.79 -28.62
CA ILE A 453 28.57 -20.13 -29.99
C ILE A 453 29.77 -20.13 -30.94
N ASN A 454 29.69 -20.93 -32.01
CA ASN A 454 30.71 -21.06 -33.05
C ASN A 454 32.11 -21.46 -32.55
N CYS A 455 32.19 -22.11 -31.38
CA CYS A 455 33.43 -22.60 -30.78
C CYS A 455 33.79 -23.99 -31.30
N ARG A 456 35.08 -24.28 -31.43
CA ARG A 456 35.58 -25.56 -31.94
C ARG A 456 35.44 -26.62 -30.85
N TYR A 457 34.45 -27.49 -31.00
CA TYR A 457 34.19 -28.61 -30.11
C TYR A 457 35.32 -29.64 -30.27
N ASN A 458 36.30 -29.68 -29.37
CA ASN A 458 37.33 -30.71 -29.37
C ASN A 458 37.47 -31.32 -27.96
N ASP A 459 36.89 -32.50 -27.79
CA ASP A 459 37.11 -33.63 -26.86
C ASP A 459 37.45 -33.43 -25.37
N THR A 460 37.57 -32.21 -24.84
CA THR A 460 37.60 -31.97 -23.39
C THR A 460 36.38 -31.15 -23.01
N LEU A 461 35.30 -31.86 -22.67
CA LEU A 461 33.98 -31.39 -22.21
C LEU A 461 33.98 -29.96 -21.63
N PHE A 462 33.66 -28.97 -22.47
CA PHE A 462 32.85 -27.83 -22.06
C PHE A 462 31.42 -28.15 -22.51
N TYR A 463 30.74 -29.01 -21.75
CA TYR A 463 29.28 -28.84 -21.68
C TYR A 463 29.05 -27.44 -21.09
N PRO A 464 27.97 -26.74 -21.44
CA PRO A 464 27.48 -25.67 -20.59
C PRO A 464 27.02 -26.35 -19.28
N LEU A 465 27.96 -26.67 -18.40
CA LEU A 465 27.67 -26.79 -16.99
C LEU A 465 27.12 -25.42 -16.66
N ARG A 466 25.79 -25.35 -16.58
CA ARG A 466 25.04 -24.26 -16.00
C ARG A 466 25.71 -24.01 -14.63
N PHE A 467 26.60 -23.02 -14.57
CA PHE A 467 27.57 -22.75 -13.50
C PHE A 467 26.87 -22.22 -12.23
N GLU A 468 25.81 -22.87 -11.77
CA GLU A 468 25.18 -22.57 -10.48
C GLU A 468 26.06 -23.04 -9.30
N ASP A 469 26.96 -24.00 -9.50
CA ASP A 469 27.72 -24.63 -8.40
C ASP A 469 28.95 -23.84 -7.90
N GLN A 470 29.41 -22.79 -8.60
CA GLN A 470 30.57 -21.97 -8.16
C GLN A 470 30.19 -20.65 -7.48
N TRP A 471 28.90 -20.35 -7.33
CA TRP A 471 28.44 -19.12 -6.68
C TRP A 471 28.71 -19.03 -5.17
N SER A 472 29.11 -20.14 -4.53
CA SER A 472 29.38 -20.19 -3.09
C SER A 472 30.80 -19.75 -2.68
N ALA A 473 31.71 -19.50 -3.63
CA ALA A 473 33.11 -19.21 -3.34
C ALA A 473 33.52 -17.73 -3.54
N LEU A 474 32.65 -16.86 -4.07
CA LEU A 474 32.99 -15.46 -4.42
C LEU A 474 31.94 -14.42 -3.97
N THR A 475 31.15 -14.74 -2.94
CA THR A 475 30.55 -13.74 -2.03
C THR A 475 31.33 -13.72 -0.74
#